data_AF-A0A484L2G7-F1
#
_entry.id   AF-A0A484L2G7-F1
#
_cell.length_a   1.000
_cell.length_b   1.000
_cell.length_c   1.000
_cell.angle_alpha   90.00
_cell.angle_beta   90.00
_cell.angle_gamma   90.00
#
_symmetry.space_group_name_H-M   'P 1'
#
loop_
_entity.id
_entity.type
_entity.pdbx_description
1 polymer ?
#
loop_
_entity_poly.entity_id
_entity_poly.type
_entity_poly.pdbx_seq_one_letter_code
_entity_poly.pdbx_strand_id
1 'polypeptide(L)'
;MDGNTYRKKKGSGGSKAAAEMSQAADRKKLNAASDKRLDRLSPSTSTATSRALTSKDPRLPMLKPEENHHKASRSAAPDNNNSNVESETDSDESDISGSDGEDTSWISWYCNLRGNEFFCEIDDGYIQDDFNLCGLSSLVPYYDYALDLILDVESSHGDMFTEEQNEVIESAAEMLYGLIHVRYILTTKGLAVMQEKHKNAEFGRCPRVYCCGQPCLPVGQSDIPRQSTVKIYCPKCEEIYTPRSRYQDSIDGAYFGTTFPHLFLMSYGHLKPQKSSQSYVPRVFGFKVHKP
;
A
#
# COMPACT_ATOMS: atom_id res chain seq x y z
N MET A 1 35.55 -67.10 7.24
CA MET A 1 34.97 -67.67 6.01
C MET A 1 33.72 -66.88 5.70
N ASP A 2 33.78 -66.28 4.52
CA ASP A 2 32.96 -65.21 3.98
C ASP A 2 31.57 -65.66 3.53
N GLY A 3 30.68 -64.68 3.33
CA GLY A 3 29.36 -64.88 2.73
C GLY A 3 28.57 -63.59 2.56
N ASN A 4 29.04 -62.73 1.65
CA ASN A 4 28.46 -61.45 1.27
C ASN A 4 27.14 -61.61 0.47
N THR A 5 26.15 -60.72 0.66
CA THR A 5 25.17 -60.41 -0.41
C THR A 5 24.56 -59.01 -0.25
N TYR A 6 24.81 -58.20 -1.28
CA TYR A 6 24.34 -56.83 -1.50
C TYR A 6 22.81 -56.74 -1.68
N ARG A 7 22.17 -55.72 -1.10
CA ARG A 7 20.87 -55.21 -1.58
C ARG A 7 20.87 -53.68 -1.70
N LYS A 8 20.68 -53.24 -2.95
CA LYS A 8 20.59 -51.89 -3.51
C LYS A 8 19.74 -50.90 -2.68
N LYS A 9 20.30 -49.72 -2.37
CA LYS A 9 19.56 -48.48 -2.10
C LYS A 9 18.88 -47.99 -3.38
N LYS A 10 17.58 -47.70 -3.34
CA LYS A 10 16.90 -46.83 -4.31
C LYS A 10 16.58 -45.51 -3.61
N GLY A 11 17.09 -44.42 -4.15
CA GLY A 11 16.83 -43.06 -3.68
C GLY A 11 15.43 -42.60 -4.06
N SER A 12 14.75 -41.98 -3.10
CA SER A 12 13.52 -41.21 -3.26
C SER A 12 13.88 -39.72 -3.14
N GLY A 13 14.49 -39.17 -4.19
CA GLY A 13 14.90 -37.76 -4.27
C GLY A 13 14.02 -36.90 -5.20
N GLY A 14 12.88 -37.43 -5.67
CA GLY A 14 12.11 -36.80 -6.74
C GLY A 14 10.92 -35.93 -6.31
N SER A 15 10.49 -35.97 -5.05
CA SER A 15 9.22 -35.35 -4.63
C SER A 15 9.36 -34.00 -3.91
N LYS A 16 10.48 -33.74 -3.22
CA LYS A 16 10.72 -32.44 -2.56
C LYS A 16 11.01 -31.31 -3.56
N ALA A 17 11.93 -31.56 -4.48
CA ALA A 17 12.31 -30.57 -5.49
C ALA A 17 11.15 -30.18 -6.43
N ALA A 18 10.23 -31.11 -6.72
CA ALA A 18 9.05 -30.83 -7.55
C ALA A 18 8.00 -29.99 -6.81
N ALA A 19 7.82 -30.22 -5.49
CA ALA A 19 6.93 -29.40 -4.66
C ALA A 19 7.51 -27.99 -4.42
N GLU A 20 8.82 -27.89 -4.15
CA GLU A 20 9.55 -26.63 -4.01
C GLU A 20 9.53 -25.80 -5.31
N MET A 21 9.71 -26.45 -6.47
CA MET A 21 9.58 -25.79 -7.77
C MET A 21 8.16 -25.34 -8.09
N SER A 22 7.13 -26.08 -7.64
CA SER A 22 5.73 -25.69 -7.81
C SER A 22 5.40 -24.46 -6.97
N GLN A 23 5.76 -24.48 -5.68
CA GLN A 23 5.52 -23.36 -4.76
C GLN A 23 6.27 -22.09 -5.18
N ALA A 24 7.51 -22.21 -5.65
CA ALA A 24 8.27 -21.07 -6.17
C ALA A 24 7.70 -20.53 -7.50
N ALA A 25 7.17 -21.41 -8.35
CA ALA A 25 6.51 -21.02 -9.60
C ALA A 25 5.16 -20.35 -9.36
N ASP A 26 4.38 -20.82 -8.40
CA ASP A 26 3.12 -20.20 -7.98
C ASP A 26 3.40 -18.83 -7.33
N ARG A 27 4.42 -18.72 -6.47
CA ARG A 27 4.84 -17.43 -5.88
C ARG A 27 5.35 -16.41 -6.91
N LYS A 28 6.07 -16.83 -7.95
CA LYS A 28 6.45 -15.92 -9.06
C LYS A 28 5.25 -15.44 -9.87
N LYS A 29 4.19 -16.25 -10.01
CA LYS A 29 2.93 -15.81 -10.62
C LYS A 29 2.16 -14.85 -9.71
N LEU A 30 2.18 -15.05 -8.39
CA LEU A 30 1.56 -14.17 -7.39
C LEU A 30 2.10 -12.73 -7.45
N ASN A 31 3.43 -12.56 -7.47
CA ASN A 31 4.04 -11.23 -7.60
C ASN A 31 3.61 -10.53 -8.90
N ALA A 32 3.55 -11.27 -10.01
CA ALA A 32 3.13 -10.73 -11.30
C ALA A 32 1.61 -10.45 -11.39
N ALA A 33 0.77 -11.15 -10.63
CA ALA A 33 -0.67 -10.94 -10.57
C ALA A 33 -1.04 -9.74 -9.68
N SER A 34 -0.36 -9.58 -8.55
CA SER A 34 -0.54 -8.43 -7.64
C SER A 34 -0.14 -7.11 -8.32
N ASP A 35 1.02 -7.07 -8.99
CA ASP A 35 1.44 -5.90 -9.78
C ASP A 35 0.42 -5.57 -10.89
N LYS A 36 -0.07 -6.58 -11.61
CA LYS A 36 -1.12 -6.39 -12.64
C LYS A 36 -2.46 -5.91 -12.08
N ARG A 37 -2.82 -6.30 -10.84
CA ARG A 37 -4.06 -5.87 -10.18
C ARG A 37 -3.96 -4.41 -9.71
N LEU A 38 -2.79 -4.01 -9.20
CA LEU A 38 -2.48 -2.63 -8.83
C LEU A 38 -2.48 -1.69 -10.05
N ASP A 39 -1.95 -2.13 -11.19
CA ASP A 39 -1.96 -1.35 -12.43
C ASP A 39 -3.37 -1.20 -13.05
N ARG A 40 -4.24 -2.21 -12.89
CA ARG A 40 -5.62 -2.21 -13.42
C ARG A 40 -6.60 -1.33 -12.64
N LEU A 41 -6.32 -1.00 -11.39
CA LEU A 41 -7.21 -0.21 -10.52
C LEU A 41 -7.00 1.32 -10.64
N SER A 42 -6.11 1.78 -11.53
CA SER A 42 -5.95 3.20 -11.83
C SER A 42 -7.18 3.77 -12.55
N PRO A 43 -7.88 4.79 -12.01
CA PRO A 43 -8.97 5.44 -12.73
C PRO A 43 -8.38 6.25 -13.90
N SER A 44 -8.76 5.90 -15.12
CA SER A 44 -8.56 6.78 -16.27
C SER A 44 -9.35 8.06 -16.07
N THR A 45 -8.66 9.20 -16.13
CA THR A 45 -9.24 10.55 -16.09
C THR A 45 -10.26 10.70 -17.22
N SER A 46 -11.55 10.67 -16.88
CA SER A 46 -12.64 11.06 -17.78
C SER A 46 -13.01 12.51 -17.49
N THR A 47 -12.72 13.37 -18.47
CA THR A 47 -13.06 14.80 -18.48
C THR A 47 -14.58 14.95 -18.52
N ALA A 48 -15.18 15.34 -17.39
CA ALA A 48 -16.59 15.73 -17.35
C ALA A 48 -16.72 17.20 -17.80
N THR A 49 -17.16 17.42 -19.04
CA THR A 49 -17.69 18.72 -19.47
C THR A 49 -19.21 18.73 -19.28
N SER A 50 -19.68 19.66 -18.46
CA SER A 50 -21.11 19.90 -18.20
C SER A 50 -21.80 20.49 -19.44
N ARG A 51 -22.91 19.86 -19.88
CA ARG A 51 -23.89 20.47 -20.79
C ARG A 51 -25.02 21.10 -19.99
N ALA A 52 -25.28 22.39 -20.25
CA ALA A 52 -26.56 23.05 -20.01
C ALA A 52 -27.25 23.32 -21.36
N LEU A 53 -28.58 23.26 -21.36
CA LEU A 53 -29.50 23.21 -22.50
C LEU A 53 -29.76 24.62 -23.07
N THR A 54 -29.92 24.76 -24.41
CA THR A 54 -31.12 25.28 -25.12
C THR A 54 -30.86 25.60 -26.61
N SER A 55 -31.60 24.90 -27.48
CA SER A 55 -32.21 25.26 -28.78
C SER A 55 -31.74 26.41 -29.73
N LYS A 56 -31.69 26.05 -31.03
CA LYS A 56 -31.94 26.79 -32.31
C LYS A 56 -30.78 27.45 -33.09
N ASP A 57 -30.28 26.72 -34.10
CA ASP A 57 -30.14 27.02 -35.56
C ASP A 57 -29.51 28.34 -36.12
N PRO A 58 -29.04 28.40 -37.40
CA PRO A 58 -27.64 28.71 -37.72
C PRO A 58 -27.45 29.94 -38.63
N ARG A 59 -26.19 30.44 -38.74
CA ARG A 59 -25.66 31.13 -39.94
C ARG A 59 -24.13 31.40 -39.88
N LEU A 60 -23.45 31.01 -40.96
CA LEU A 60 -22.06 31.33 -41.39
C LEU A 60 -21.96 32.77 -41.97
N PRO A 61 -20.80 33.28 -42.47
CA PRO A 61 -19.37 32.95 -42.26
C PRO A 61 -18.45 34.18 -41.96
N MET A 62 -17.16 33.87 -41.75
CA MET A 62 -16.00 34.77 -41.67
C MET A 62 -15.71 35.59 -42.94
N LEU A 63 -15.06 36.75 -42.73
CA LEU A 63 -14.18 37.45 -43.68
C LEU A 63 -12.85 37.81 -42.97
N LYS A 64 -11.71 37.49 -43.59
CA LYS A 64 -10.39 38.14 -43.36
C LYS A 64 -10.32 39.42 -44.22
N PRO A 65 -9.42 40.40 -43.98
CA PRO A 65 -8.01 40.40 -44.47
C PRO A 65 -6.98 40.91 -43.42
N GLU A 66 -5.71 40.47 -43.39
CA GLU A 66 -4.50 41.06 -44.06
C GLU A 66 -4.25 42.56 -43.71
N GLU A 67 -3.05 43.11 -43.51
CA GLU A 67 -1.64 42.69 -43.46
C GLU A 67 -0.80 43.91 -42.98
N ASN A 68 0.50 43.68 -42.71
CA ASN A 68 1.64 44.59 -42.99
C ASN A 68 2.35 45.49 -41.94
N HIS A 69 3.58 45.02 -41.62
CA HIS A 69 4.90 45.63 -41.89
C HIS A 69 5.68 46.44 -40.81
N HIS A 70 6.81 45.83 -40.39
CA HIS A 70 8.24 46.30 -40.42
C HIS A 70 8.65 47.63 -39.75
N LYS A 71 9.73 47.79 -38.95
CA LYS A 71 11.20 47.49 -39.06
C LYS A 71 11.82 47.85 -37.67
N ALA A 72 12.72 47.12 -36.99
CA ALA A 72 14.12 46.70 -37.22
C ALA A 72 15.24 47.62 -36.64
N SER A 73 16.23 46.98 -35.98
CA SER A 73 17.64 47.38 -35.63
C SER A 73 17.92 47.58 -34.12
N ARG A 74 19.00 47.11 -33.47
CA ARG A 74 20.26 46.43 -33.84
C ARG A 74 20.99 45.90 -32.56
N SER A 75 21.50 44.66 -32.66
CA SER A 75 22.79 44.04 -32.22
C SER A 75 23.59 44.46 -30.95
N ALA A 76 23.93 43.49 -30.09
CA ALA A 76 25.30 43.12 -29.63
C ALA A 76 25.30 41.83 -28.73
N ALA A 77 26.34 41.00 -28.86
CA ALA A 77 26.60 39.63 -28.33
C ALA A 77 26.98 39.57 -26.81
N PRO A 78 27.34 38.43 -26.14
CA PRO A 78 27.67 37.08 -26.65
C PRO A 78 27.07 35.86 -25.90
N ASP A 79 27.41 34.69 -26.45
CA ASP A 79 27.08 33.31 -26.06
C ASP A 79 27.38 32.94 -24.61
N ASN A 80 26.48 32.16 -24.00
CA ASN A 80 26.88 31.06 -23.12
C ASN A 80 25.83 29.95 -23.17
N ASN A 81 26.12 28.90 -23.93
CA ASN A 81 25.33 27.67 -23.97
C ASN A 81 25.42 26.96 -22.62
N ASN A 82 24.27 26.72 -21.98
CA ASN A 82 24.17 25.70 -20.94
C ASN A 82 22.87 24.90 -21.14
N SER A 83 22.94 23.91 -22.02
CA SER A 83 21.93 22.87 -22.15
C SER A 83 22.09 21.89 -20.98
N ASN A 84 21.27 22.03 -19.94
CA ASN A 84 21.14 21.01 -18.90
C ASN A 84 20.30 19.86 -19.48
N VAL A 85 21.00 18.87 -20.03
CA VAL A 85 20.45 17.57 -20.39
C VAL A 85 20.22 16.79 -19.11
N GLU A 86 18.97 16.65 -18.68
CA GLU A 86 18.60 15.68 -17.65
C GLU A 86 18.60 14.30 -18.29
N SER A 87 19.68 13.56 -18.05
CA SER A 87 19.79 12.15 -18.39
C SER A 87 19.07 11.33 -17.33
N GLU A 88 17.87 10.85 -17.66
CA GLU A 88 17.23 9.75 -16.96
C GLU A 88 17.99 8.46 -17.27
N THR A 89 19.04 8.19 -16.51
CA THR A 89 19.67 6.86 -16.47
C THR A 89 18.93 6.03 -15.44
N ASP A 90 17.91 5.30 -15.90
CA ASP A 90 17.26 4.23 -15.17
C ASP A 90 18.21 3.03 -15.21
N SER A 91 19.01 2.88 -14.15
CA SER A 91 20.00 1.80 -14.02
C SER A 91 20.20 1.48 -12.55
N ASP A 92 19.17 0.88 -11.95
CA ASP A 92 19.27 0.13 -10.70
C ASP A 92 18.64 -1.26 -10.90
N GLU A 93 19.21 -2.03 -11.85
CA GLU A 93 19.12 -3.49 -11.81
C GLU A 93 20.02 -3.96 -10.66
N SER A 94 19.55 -3.77 -9.43
CA SER A 94 20.20 -4.36 -8.26
C SER A 94 19.87 -5.85 -8.24
N ASP A 95 20.88 -6.65 -8.58
CA ASP A 95 20.88 -8.09 -8.40
C ASP A 95 20.45 -8.43 -6.97
N ILE A 96 19.19 -8.86 -6.82
CA ILE A 96 18.71 -9.55 -5.62
C ILE A 96 19.57 -10.81 -5.52
N SER A 97 20.57 -10.74 -4.63
CA SER A 97 21.28 -11.90 -4.15
C SER A 97 20.24 -12.78 -3.45
N GLY A 98 19.70 -13.73 -4.20
CA GLY A 98 18.84 -14.80 -3.69
C GLY A 98 19.64 -15.62 -2.69
N SER A 99 19.54 -15.22 -1.42
CA SER A 99 19.90 -16.09 -0.30
C SER A 99 18.79 -17.13 -0.20
N ASP A 100 19.01 -18.29 -0.82
CA ASP A 100 18.19 -19.48 -0.63
C ASP A 100 18.05 -19.80 0.87
N GLY A 101 16.82 -19.89 1.37
CA GLY A 101 16.48 -20.87 2.41
C GLY A 101 15.97 -20.41 3.77
N GLU A 102 15.35 -19.23 3.89
CA GLU A 102 14.33 -19.06 4.93
C GLU A 102 12.98 -19.06 4.23
N ASP A 103 12.15 -20.07 4.49
CA ASP A 103 10.76 -20.12 4.06
C ASP A 103 10.06 -18.88 4.63
N THR A 104 10.00 -17.80 3.84
CA THR A 104 9.30 -16.58 4.22
C THR A 104 7.83 -16.97 4.44
N SER A 105 7.34 -16.75 5.66
CA SER A 105 5.95 -17.03 6.02
C SER A 105 5.00 -16.16 5.21
N TRP A 106 3.74 -16.60 5.05
CA TRP A 106 2.71 -15.83 4.36
C TRP A 106 2.57 -14.44 4.97
N ILE A 107 2.61 -14.32 6.30
CA ILE A 107 2.51 -13.04 7.02
C ILE A 107 3.67 -12.11 6.65
N SER A 108 4.90 -12.61 6.67
CA SER A 108 6.07 -11.79 6.36
C SER A 108 6.08 -11.41 4.87
N TRP A 109 5.73 -12.34 3.98
CA TRP A 109 5.56 -12.05 2.56
C TRP A 109 4.51 -10.94 2.36
N TYR A 110 3.33 -11.07 2.96
CA TYR A 110 2.23 -10.12 2.81
C TYR A 110 2.59 -8.73 3.33
N CYS A 111 3.23 -8.63 4.50
CA CYS A 111 3.62 -7.34 5.09
C CYS A 111 4.74 -6.64 4.31
N ASN A 112 5.55 -7.40 3.56
CA ASN A 112 6.63 -6.87 2.72
C ASN A 112 6.21 -6.58 1.27
N LEU A 113 4.95 -6.88 0.90
CA LEU A 113 4.42 -6.48 -0.40
C LEU A 113 4.42 -4.95 -0.52
N ARG A 114 4.73 -4.47 -1.73
CA ARG A 114 4.70 -3.04 -2.04
C ARG A 114 3.31 -2.46 -1.77
N GLY A 115 3.25 -1.41 -0.96
CA GLY A 115 2.00 -0.80 -0.50
C GLY A 115 1.58 -1.23 0.91
N ASN A 116 2.02 -2.41 1.39
CA ASN A 116 1.61 -2.96 2.68
C ASN A 116 2.48 -2.49 3.85
N GLU A 117 3.26 -1.41 3.68
CA GLU A 117 4.22 -0.97 4.69
C GLU A 117 3.58 -0.52 6.01
N PHE A 118 2.26 -0.27 6.01
CA PHE A 118 1.50 0.09 7.21
C PHE A 118 1.17 -1.12 8.10
N PHE A 119 1.15 -2.33 7.56
CA PHE A 119 0.90 -3.52 8.35
C PHE A 119 2.09 -3.84 9.26
N CYS A 120 1.79 -4.42 10.41
CA CYS A 120 2.78 -5.13 11.22
C CYS A 120 2.55 -6.64 11.13
N GLU A 121 3.61 -7.43 11.26
CA GLU A 121 3.53 -8.88 11.36
C GLU A 121 2.85 -9.28 12.69
N ILE A 122 1.76 -10.03 12.59
CA ILE A 122 1.02 -10.54 13.75
C ILE A 122 1.67 -11.85 14.21
N ASP A 123 1.83 -11.99 15.52
CA ASP A 123 2.40 -13.18 16.15
C ASP A 123 1.45 -14.38 15.94
N ASP A 124 1.95 -15.51 15.43
CA ASP A 124 1.14 -16.71 15.16
C ASP A 124 0.36 -17.17 16.38
N GLY A 125 0.94 -17.03 17.58
CA GLY A 125 0.26 -17.39 18.83
C GLY A 125 -0.97 -16.53 19.13
N TYR A 126 -1.06 -15.31 18.59
CA TYR A 126 -2.27 -14.49 18.67
C TYR A 126 -3.37 -14.99 17.73
N ILE A 127 -2.97 -15.41 16.52
CA ILE A 127 -3.89 -15.92 15.48
C ILE A 127 -4.42 -17.31 15.86
N GLN A 128 -3.57 -18.17 16.42
CA GLN A 128 -3.94 -19.53 16.84
C GLN A 128 -4.92 -19.58 18.04
N ASP A 129 -5.11 -18.47 18.75
CA ASP A 129 -6.09 -18.37 19.83
C ASP A 129 -7.45 -17.94 19.28
N ASP A 130 -8.35 -18.91 19.12
CA ASP A 130 -9.71 -18.75 18.58
C ASP A 130 -10.52 -17.63 19.24
N PHE A 131 -10.25 -17.32 20.52
CA PHE A 131 -10.93 -16.24 21.21
C PHE A 131 -10.69 -14.88 20.53
N ASN A 132 -9.47 -14.65 20.05
CA ASN A 132 -9.10 -13.42 19.36
C ASN A 132 -9.78 -13.30 17.98
N LEU A 133 -10.13 -14.43 17.37
CA LEU A 133 -10.75 -14.52 16.04
C LEU A 133 -12.28 -14.59 16.07
N CYS A 134 -12.88 -14.57 17.26
CA CYS A 134 -14.32 -14.72 17.44
C CYS A 134 -15.13 -13.78 16.51
N GLY A 135 -16.12 -14.35 15.82
CA GLY A 135 -17.04 -13.67 14.90
C GLY A 135 -16.53 -13.46 13.47
N LEU A 136 -15.25 -13.65 13.19
CA LEU A 136 -14.67 -13.41 11.85
C LEU A 136 -15.10 -14.45 10.81
N SER A 137 -15.37 -15.68 11.22
CA SER A 137 -15.79 -16.78 10.33
C SER A 137 -17.08 -16.50 9.56
N SER A 138 -17.98 -15.67 10.10
CA SER A 138 -19.20 -15.24 9.42
C SER A 138 -18.99 -14.11 8.39
N LEU A 139 -17.85 -13.43 8.44
CA LEU A 139 -17.54 -12.27 7.61
C LEU A 139 -16.64 -12.61 6.42
N VAL A 140 -15.83 -13.67 6.56
CA VAL A 140 -14.80 -14.06 5.59
C VAL A 140 -15.22 -15.34 4.86
N PRO A 141 -15.31 -15.36 3.53
CA PRO A 141 -15.57 -16.58 2.77
C PRO A 141 -14.38 -17.54 2.86
N TYR A 142 -14.61 -18.85 2.81
CA TYR A 142 -13.54 -19.87 2.91
C TYR A 142 -12.63 -19.68 4.13
N TYR A 143 -13.20 -19.23 5.26
CA TYR A 143 -12.45 -18.85 6.45
C TYR A 143 -11.36 -19.84 6.87
N ASP A 144 -11.68 -21.14 6.94
CA ASP A 144 -10.73 -22.16 7.37
C ASP A 144 -9.53 -22.26 6.41
N TYR A 145 -9.78 -22.25 5.09
CA TYR A 145 -8.72 -22.27 4.07
C TYR A 145 -7.90 -20.97 4.06
N ALA A 146 -8.55 -19.83 4.26
CA ALA A 146 -7.87 -18.54 4.37
C ALA A 146 -6.96 -18.51 5.61
N LEU A 147 -7.40 -19.08 6.73
CA LEU A 147 -6.63 -19.18 7.97
C LEU A 147 -5.45 -20.14 7.82
N ASP A 148 -5.67 -21.32 7.22
CA ASP A 148 -4.61 -22.28 6.91
C ASP A 148 -3.53 -21.64 6.03
N LEU A 149 -3.93 -20.84 5.03
CA LEU A 149 -3.01 -20.11 4.15
C LEU A 149 -2.18 -19.07 4.93
N ILE A 150 -2.81 -18.28 5.81
CA ILE A 150 -2.11 -17.26 6.63
C ILE A 150 -1.06 -17.92 7.55
N LEU A 151 -1.39 -19.08 8.10
CA LEU A 151 -0.54 -19.81 9.06
C LEU A 151 0.44 -20.79 8.40
N ASP A 152 0.55 -20.78 7.06
CA ASP A 152 1.35 -21.73 6.28
C ASP A 152 1.10 -23.21 6.65
N VAL A 153 -0.15 -23.54 7.02
CA VAL A 153 -0.55 -24.91 7.33
C VAL A 153 -0.79 -25.66 6.02
N GLU A 154 -0.09 -26.77 5.82
CA GLU A 154 -0.34 -27.63 4.66
C GLU A 154 -1.81 -28.08 4.67
N SER A 155 -2.53 -27.76 3.59
CA SER A 155 -3.92 -28.17 3.45
C SER A 155 -4.02 -29.70 3.57
N SER A 156 -4.58 -30.17 4.69
CA SER A 156 -4.83 -31.59 4.92
C SER A 156 -5.92 -32.18 4.02
N HIS A 157 -6.54 -31.33 3.20
CA HIS A 157 -7.81 -31.58 2.55
C HIS A 157 -7.68 -32.35 1.22
N GLY A 158 -6.50 -32.37 0.57
CA GLY A 158 -6.33 -33.07 -0.71
C GLY A 158 -7.27 -32.58 -1.83
N ASP A 159 -7.94 -31.45 -1.60
CA ASP A 159 -8.95 -30.88 -2.46
C ASP A 159 -8.27 -30.11 -3.59
N MET A 160 -8.60 -30.50 -4.82
CA MET A 160 -8.19 -29.76 -6.00
C MET A 160 -9.17 -28.63 -6.27
N PHE A 161 -8.78 -27.41 -5.89
CA PHE A 161 -9.52 -26.20 -6.22
C PHE A 161 -9.29 -25.76 -7.67
N THR A 162 -10.29 -25.09 -8.25
CA THR A 162 -10.09 -24.36 -9.51
C THR A 162 -9.24 -23.11 -9.28
N GLU A 163 -8.63 -22.58 -10.35
CA GLU A 163 -7.87 -21.32 -10.28
C GLU A 163 -8.72 -20.17 -9.72
N GLU A 164 -9.97 -20.07 -10.15
CA GLU A 164 -10.94 -19.08 -9.67
C GLU A 164 -11.23 -19.21 -8.17
N GLN A 165 -11.30 -20.44 -7.63
CA GLN A 165 -11.50 -20.66 -6.21
C GLN A 165 -10.25 -20.27 -5.40
N ASN A 166 -9.06 -20.56 -5.90
CA ASN A 166 -7.81 -20.15 -5.26
C ASN A 166 -7.70 -18.63 -5.18
N GLU A 167 -8.05 -17.89 -6.24
CA GLU A 167 -8.07 -16.42 -6.21
C GLU A 167 -9.02 -15.87 -5.12
N VAL A 168 -10.17 -16.53 -4.91
CA VAL A 168 -11.12 -16.14 -3.85
C VAL A 168 -10.55 -16.45 -2.47
N ILE A 169 -9.87 -17.57 -2.28
CA ILE A 169 -9.21 -17.94 -1.01
C ILE A 169 -8.08 -16.96 -0.69
N GLU A 170 -7.26 -16.59 -1.67
CA GLU A 170 -6.20 -15.59 -1.51
C GLU A 170 -6.79 -14.24 -1.10
N SER A 171 -7.82 -13.76 -1.80
CA SER A 171 -8.50 -12.51 -1.43
C SER A 171 -9.18 -12.59 -0.05
N ALA A 172 -9.64 -13.78 0.35
CA ALA A 172 -10.20 -14.01 1.68
C ALA A 172 -9.11 -13.97 2.77
N ALA A 173 -7.93 -14.51 2.51
CA ALA A 173 -6.78 -14.44 3.41
C ALA A 173 -6.31 -12.99 3.62
N GLU A 174 -6.21 -12.18 2.56
CA GLU A 174 -5.90 -10.76 2.69
C GLU A 174 -6.92 -10.03 3.57
N MET A 175 -8.22 -10.30 3.36
CA MET A 175 -9.30 -9.70 4.15
C MET A 175 -9.27 -10.18 5.59
N LEU A 176 -9.09 -11.48 5.83
CA LEU A 176 -9.02 -12.06 7.15
C LEU A 176 -7.84 -11.47 7.93
N TYR A 177 -6.65 -11.45 7.34
CA TYR A 177 -5.47 -10.87 7.96
C TYR A 177 -5.69 -9.40 8.34
N GLY A 178 -6.29 -8.60 7.46
CA GLY A 178 -6.65 -7.21 7.78
C GLY A 178 -7.63 -7.07 8.95
N LEU A 179 -8.62 -7.96 9.06
CA LEU A 179 -9.58 -7.97 10.18
C LEU A 179 -8.97 -8.47 11.50
N ILE A 180 -7.95 -9.33 11.43
CA ILE A 180 -7.17 -9.73 12.61
C ILE A 180 -6.25 -8.57 13.01
N HIS A 181 -5.61 -7.91 12.04
CA HIS A 181 -4.67 -6.81 12.24
C HIS A 181 -5.29 -5.66 13.04
N VAL A 182 -6.49 -5.21 12.69
CA VAL A 182 -7.18 -4.13 13.43
C VAL A 182 -7.42 -4.48 14.90
N ARG A 183 -7.63 -5.77 15.22
CA ARG A 183 -7.76 -6.22 16.62
C ARG A 183 -6.38 -6.27 17.28
N TYR A 184 -5.40 -6.83 16.60
CA TYR A 184 -4.05 -7.01 17.12
C TYR A 184 -3.36 -5.70 17.49
N ILE A 185 -3.46 -4.66 16.65
CA ILE A 185 -2.81 -3.36 16.88
C ILE A 185 -3.38 -2.58 18.08
N LEU A 186 -4.48 -3.05 18.68
CA LEU A 186 -5.03 -2.51 19.93
C LEU A 186 -4.52 -3.24 21.18
N THR A 187 -3.85 -4.38 21.02
CA THR A 187 -3.20 -5.11 22.12
C THR A 187 -1.91 -4.44 22.56
N THR A 188 -1.40 -4.77 23.75
CA THR A 188 -0.11 -4.26 24.22
C THR A 188 1.06 -4.65 23.29
N LYS A 189 1.07 -5.89 22.76
CA LYS A 189 2.10 -6.34 21.81
C LYS A 189 2.00 -5.58 20.49
N GLY A 190 0.81 -5.50 19.89
CA GLY A 190 0.61 -4.80 18.62
C GLY A 190 0.91 -3.31 18.72
N LEU A 191 0.52 -2.64 19.81
CA LEU A 191 0.87 -1.24 20.07
C LEU A 191 2.40 -1.02 20.10
N ALA A 192 3.16 -1.94 20.71
CA ALA A 192 4.61 -1.84 20.78
C ALA A 192 5.27 -1.97 19.41
N VAL A 193 4.81 -2.92 18.57
CA VAL A 193 5.33 -3.08 17.20
C VAL A 193 5.01 -1.84 16.36
N MET A 194 3.77 -1.35 16.43
CA MET A 194 3.37 -0.13 15.73
C MET A 194 4.10 1.11 16.23
N GLN A 195 4.55 1.13 17.49
CA GLN A 195 5.36 2.22 18.05
C GLN A 195 6.72 2.31 17.36
N GLU A 196 7.38 1.19 17.11
CA GLU A 196 8.67 1.18 16.42
C GLU A 196 8.52 1.68 14.98
N LYS A 197 7.51 1.21 14.24
CA LYS A 197 7.17 1.72 12.90
C LYS A 197 6.86 3.22 12.90
N HIS A 198 6.17 3.72 13.94
CA HIS A 198 5.88 5.16 14.11
C HIS A 198 7.16 5.99 14.29
N LYS A 199 8.09 5.53 15.14
CA LYS A 199 9.39 6.20 15.37
C LYS A 199 10.21 6.29 14.08
N ASN A 200 10.16 5.24 13.26
CA ASN A 200 10.82 5.19 11.95
C ASN A 200 10.09 5.99 10.87
N ALA A 201 8.91 6.55 11.17
CA ALA A 201 8.03 7.25 10.24
C ALA A 201 7.61 6.42 9.01
N GLU A 202 7.47 5.11 9.19
CA GLU A 202 7.06 4.17 8.13
C GLU A 202 5.62 4.42 7.65
N PHE A 203 4.77 4.97 8.52
CA PHE A 203 3.41 5.39 8.16
C PHE A 203 3.35 6.71 7.38
N GLY A 204 4.51 7.30 7.07
CA GLY A 204 4.61 8.58 6.42
C GLY A 204 4.51 9.78 7.38
N ARG A 205 4.46 10.96 6.77
CA ARG A 205 4.62 12.25 7.46
C ARG A 205 3.51 13.21 7.06
N CYS A 206 3.14 14.09 8.00
CA CYS A 206 2.09 15.06 7.79
C CYS A 206 2.42 15.97 6.60
N PRO A 207 1.46 16.19 5.66
CA PRO A 207 1.69 17.05 4.50
C PRO A 207 1.66 18.55 4.84
N ARG A 208 1.14 18.94 6.01
CA ARG A 208 1.11 20.36 6.42
C ARG A 208 2.53 20.85 6.71
N VAL A 209 2.91 21.94 6.03
CA VAL A 209 4.21 22.63 6.20
C VAL A 209 4.52 22.91 7.67
N TYR A 210 3.58 23.49 8.42
CA TYR A 210 3.77 23.84 9.84
C TYR A 210 3.72 22.64 10.81
N CYS A 211 3.46 21.43 10.32
CA CYS A 211 3.71 20.22 11.10
C CYS A 211 5.17 19.78 11.05
N CYS A 212 5.99 20.33 10.14
CA CYS A 212 7.42 20.05 10.02
C CYS A 212 7.71 18.54 9.83
N GLY A 213 6.90 17.87 9.00
CA GLY A 213 7.09 16.45 8.70
C GLY A 213 6.82 15.51 9.89
N GLN A 214 5.90 15.87 10.79
CA GLN A 214 5.46 15.02 11.91
C GLN A 214 5.13 13.58 11.45
N PRO A 215 5.74 12.54 12.03
CA PRO A 215 5.34 11.14 11.82
C PRO A 215 3.87 10.91 12.16
N CYS A 216 3.15 10.29 11.23
CA CYS A 216 1.71 10.02 11.33
C CYS A 216 1.43 8.58 11.74
N LEU A 217 0.17 8.25 11.97
CA LEU A 217 -0.32 6.91 12.29
C LEU A 217 -1.39 6.51 11.26
N PRO A 218 -1.50 5.25 10.84
CA PRO A 218 -2.60 4.81 9.99
C PRO A 218 -3.94 4.92 10.74
N VAL A 219 -5.02 5.14 9.99
CA VAL A 219 -6.38 5.24 10.53
C VAL A 219 -7.43 4.88 9.48
N GLY A 220 -8.47 4.18 9.89
CA GLY A 220 -9.69 4.00 9.12
C GLY A 220 -10.73 5.08 9.44
N GLN A 221 -11.52 5.51 8.45
CA GLN A 221 -12.67 6.38 8.70
C GLN A 221 -13.94 5.59 9.09
N SER A 222 -13.89 4.27 8.95
CA SER A 222 -14.94 3.32 9.32
C SER A 222 -14.31 1.99 9.71
N ASP A 223 -14.97 1.28 10.61
CA ASP A 223 -14.60 -0.10 10.99
C ASP A 223 -15.35 -1.14 10.12
N ILE A 224 -16.19 -0.68 9.19
CA ILE A 224 -16.92 -1.54 8.25
C ILE A 224 -16.08 -1.67 6.97
N PRO A 225 -15.71 -2.90 6.54
CA PRO A 225 -14.93 -3.12 5.33
C PRO A 225 -15.57 -2.51 4.07
N ARG A 226 -14.70 -2.12 3.13
CA ARG A 226 -14.99 -1.58 1.80
C ARG A 226 -15.70 -0.22 1.79
N GLN A 227 -15.71 0.50 2.91
CA GLN A 227 -16.27 1.85 2.97
C GLN A 227 -15.29 2.95 2.58
N SER A 228 -14.04 2.83 3.01
CA SER A 228 -13.01 3.84 2.76
C SER A 228 -11.63 3.23 2.84
N THR A 229 -10.70 3.76 2.06
CA THR A 229 -9.30 3.33 2.09
C THR A 229 -8.58 3.94 3.28
N VAL A 230 -7.45 3.34 3.67
CA VAL A 230 -6.64 3.80 4.79
C VAL A 230 -6.22 5.26 4.63
N LYS A 231 -6.25 5.99 5.74
CA LYS A 231 -5.75 7.37 5.87
C LYS A 231 -4.60 7.41 6.86
N ILE A 232 -3.93 8.55 6.93
CA ILE A 232 -2.93 8.83 7.97
C ILE A 232 -3.43 9.96 8.88
N TYR A 233 -3.37 9.74 10.18
CA TYR A 233 -3.67 10.70 11.22
C TYR A 233 -2.39 11.40 11.68
N CYS A 234 -2.38 12.73 11.67
CA CYS A 234 -1.27 13.52 12.20
C CYS A 234 -1.53 13.90 13.68
N PRO A 235 -0.69 13.45 14.63
CA PRO A 235 -0.87 13.77 16.04
C PRO A 235 -0.57 15.24 16.40
N LYS A 236 0.04 16.02 15.49
CA LYS A 236 0.42 17.43 15.74
C LYS A 236 -0.66 18.42 15.34
N CYS A 237 -1.33 18.19 14.22
CA CYS A 237 -2.45 19.03 13.80
C CYS A 237 -3.81 18.40 14.04
N GLU A 238 -3.86 17.15 14.50
CA GLU A 238 -5.09 16.43 14.86
C GLU A 238 -6.07 16.28 13.68
N GLU A 239 -5.52 16.00 12.50
CA GLU A 239 -6.25 15.90 11.23
C GLU A 239 -5.84 14.64 10.44
N ILE A 240 -6.72 14.18 9.56
CA ILE A 240 -6.51 13.02 8.68
C ILE A 240 -6.15 13.41 7.25
N TYR A 241 -5.30 12.61 6.59
CA TYR A 241 -4.83 12.84 5.22
C TYR A 241 -4.80 11.54 4.42
N THR A 242 -4.86 11.65 3.10
CA THR A 242 -4.55 10.52 2.20
C THR A 242 -3.05 10.22 2.26
N PRO A 243 -2.63 8.95 2.28
CA PRO A 243 -1.22 8.58 2.12
C PRO A 243 -0.63 9.15 0.83
N ARG A 244 0.69 9.37 0.80
CA ARG A 244 1.35 9.91 -0.41
C ARG A 244 1.60 8.86 -1.48
N SER A 245 1.80 7.61 -1.08
CA SER A 245 2.08 6.51 -1.99
C SER A 245 0.77 6.00 -2.59
N ARG A 246 0.67 6.00 -3.93
CA ARG A 246 -0.47 5.44 -4.66
C ARG A 246 -0.67 3.94 -4.38
N TYR A 247 0.38 3.24 -3.96
CA TYR A 247 0.32 1.81 -3.64
C TYR A 247 -0.51 1.51 -2.38
N GLN A 248 -0.79 2.53 -1.57
CA GLN A 248 -1.61 2.42 -0.36
C GLN A 248 -3.07 2.81 -0.62
N ASP A 249 -3.43 3.28 -1.82
CA ASP A 249 -4.76 3.78 -2.14
C ASP A 249 -5.82 2.67 -2.19
N SER A 250 -5.43 1.41 -2.34
CA SER A 250 -6.35 0.26 -2.38
C SER A 250 -6.55 -0.42 -1.03
N ILE A 251 -5.75 -0.08 -0.01
CA ILE A 251 -5.80 -0.74 1.30
C ILE A 251 -7.02 -0.27 2.07
N ASP A 252 -7.81 -1.22 2.59
CA ASP A 252 -9.01 -0.93 3.36
C ASP A 252 -8.66 -0.28 4.71
N GLY A 253 -9.29 0.85 5.02
CA GLY A 253 -9.11 1.53 6.29
C GLY A 253 -9.62 0.73 7.48
N ALA A 254 -10.59 -0.18 7.28
CA ALA A 254 -11.13 -1.03 8.34
C ALA A 254 -10.07 -1.97 8.95
N TYR A 255 -8.96 -2.23 8.24
CA TYR A 255 -7.84 -3.04 8.74
C TYR A 255 -6.95 -2.33 9.75
N PHE A 256 -7.17 -1.02 9.95
CA PHE A 256 -6.52 -0.20 10.98
C PHE A 256 -7.54 0.37 11.97
N GLY A 257 -8.79 0.52 11.52
CA GLY A 257 -9.91 0.96 12.33
C GLY A 257 -9.84 2.42 12.74
N THR A 258 -10.93 2.87 13.35
CA THR A 258 -11.11 4.25 13.81
C THR A 258 -10.38 4.53 15.13
N THR A 259 -10.10 3.48 15.90
CA THR A 259 -9.66 3.59 17.30
C THR A 259 -8.14 3.69 17.45
N PHE A 260 -7.39 2.98 16.62
CA PHE A 260 -5.96 2.75 16.80
C PHE A 260 -5.13 4.01 17.11
N PRO A 261 -5.15 5.09 16.31
CA PRO A 261 -4.26 6.23 16.56
C PRO A 261 -4.57 6.93 17.89
N HIS A 262 -5.83 6.91 18.34
CA HIS A 262 -6.25 7.54 19.57
C HIS A 262 -5.83 6.72 20.78
N LEU A 263 -6.06 5.41 20.75
CA LEU A 263 -5.60 4.50 21.80
C LEU A 263 -4.07 4.51 21.90
N PHE A 264 -3.38 4.48 20.76
CA PHE A 264 -1.92 4.57 20.70
C PHE A 264 -1.39 5.80 21.44
N LEU A 265 -1.96 6.98 21.19
CA LEU A 265 -1.54 8.23 21.85
C LEU A 265 -1.98 8.31 23.32
N MET A 266 -3.05 7.63 23.72
CA MET A 266 -3.41 7.48 25.13
C MET A 266 -2.37 6.63 25.88
N SER A 267 -1.93 5.52 25.28
CA SER A 267 -0.92 4.63 25.85
C SER A 267 0.48 5.24 25.85
N TYR A 268 0.87 5.90 24.75
CA TYR A 268 2.18 6.54 24.58
C TYR A 268 2.09 8.07 24.65
N GLY A 269 1.53 8.59 25.75
CA GLY A 269 1.29 10.03 25.93
C GLY A 269 2.54 10.92 25.76
N HIS A 270 3.74 10.38 26.02
CA HIS A 270 5.01 11.06 25.83
C HIS A 270 5.37 11.31 24.35
N LEU A 271 4.73 10.62 23.40
CA LEU A 271 4.89 10.83 21.96
C LEU A 271 3.98 11.91 21.39
N LYS A 272 3.07 12.49 22.20
CA LYS A 272 2.20 13.57 21.75
C LYS A 272 3.04 14.84 21.47
N PRO A 273 3.08 15.31 20.21
CA PRO A 273 3.86 16.49 19.87
C PRO A 273 3.20 17.76 20.41
N GLN A 274 4.00 18.81 20.60
CA GLN A 274 3.46 20.14 20.85
C GLN A 274 2.72 20.67 19.62
N LYS A 275 1.56 21.30 19.84
CA LYS A 275 0.77 21.91 18.77
C LYS A 275 1.58 22.98 18.03
N SER A 276 1.37 23.08 16.72
CA SER A 276 2.03 24.11 15.91
C SER A 276 1.63 25.51 16.38
N SER A 277 2.60 26.34 16.76
CA SER A 277 2.37 27.74 17.15
C SER A 277 2.15 28.67 15.94
N GLN A 278 2.49 28.20 14.73
CA GLN A 278 2.42 28.97 13.49
C GLN A 278 1.31 28.45 12.57
N SER A 279 0.62 29.38 11.93
CA SER A 279 -0.36 29.12 10.87
C SER A 279 0.00 29.91 9.62
N TYR A 280 -0.42 29.42 8.45
CA TYR A 280 -0.21 30.15 7.20
C TYR A 280 -0.91 31.51 7.26
N VAL A 281 -0.18 32.57 6.90
CA VAL A 281 -0.73 33.93 6.80
C VAL A 281 -0.71 34.32 5.32
N PRO A 282 -1.86 34.31 4.62
CA PRO A 282 -1.91 34.69 3.22
C PRO A 282 -1.53 36.17 3.06
N ARG A 283 -0.67 36.45 2.07
CA ARG A 283 -0.19 37.80 1.77
C ARG A 283 -0.24 38.10 0.28
N VAL A 284 -0.64 39.32 -0.05
CA VAL A 284 -0.60 39.88 -1.42
C VAL A 284 0.23 41.16 -1.37
N PHE A 285 1.32 41.22 -2.14
CA PHE A 285 2.31 42.32 -2.09
C PHE A 285 2.81 42.64 -0.67
N GLY A 286 2.94 41.63 0.19
CA GLY A 286 3.38 41.78 1.59
C GLY A 286 2.25 42.10 2.58
N PHE A 287 1.09 42.56 2.13
CA PHE A 287 -0.06 42.86 2.98
C PHE A 287 -0.85 41.60 3.32
N LYS A 288 -1.27 41.47 4.57
CA LYS A 288 -2.11 40.34 5.02
C LYS A 288 -3.49 40.45 4.36
N VAL A 289 -3.99 39.34 3.84
CA VAL A 289 -5.36 39.26 3.31
C VAL A 289 -6.35 39.22 4.46
N HIS A 290 -7.39 40.06 4.42
CA HIS A 290 -8.46 40.05 5.41
C HIS A 290 -9.34 38.81 5.24
N LYS A 291 -9.93 38.30 6.33
CA LYS A 291 -10.90 37.21 6.24
C LYS A 291 -12.18 37.75 5.57
N PRO A 292 -12.78 37.01 4.63
CA PRO A 292 -14.07 37.39 4.05
C PRO A 292 -15.18 37.43 5.09
#